data_AF-A0A3L7WPV5-F1
#
_entry.id   AF-A0A3L7WPV5-F1
#
_cell.length_a   1.000
_cell.length_b   1.000
_cell.length_c   1.000
_cell.angle_alpha   90.00
_cell.angle_beta   90.00
_cell.angle_gamma   90.00
#
_symmetry.space_group_name_H-M   'P 1'
#
loop_
_entity.id
_entity.type
_entity.pdbx_description
1 polymer ?
#
loop_
_entity_poly.entity_id
_entity_poly.type
_entity_poly.pdbx_seq_one_letter_code
_entity_poly.pdbx_strand_id
1 'polypeptide(L)'
;MTGIDITTLDYDALCDLRDAVAQRILELKHSPQLRLEDSLRLFEETKLALSERGVTWYSLERWQWMDGEVRFWVNPTDQGRYATGWFPLNDIIAWLTNQGPIVRGHTPTNGGDIPIQWIAVDGDRD
;
A
#
# COMPACT_ATOMS: atom_id res chain seq x y z
N MET A 1 -19.34 -14.75 -19.23
CA MET A 1 -18.82 -14.15 -17.97
C MET A 1 -19.65 -14.72 -16.83
N THR A 2 -19.02 -15.25 -15.79
CA THR A 2 -19.68 -15.52 -14.51
C THR A 2 -19.73 -14.21 -13.71
N GLY A 3 -20.89 -13.88 -13.15
CA GLY A 3 -21.01 -12.80 -12.17
C GLY A 3 -20.62 -13.28 -10.77
N ILE A 4 -20.32 -12.34 -9.87
CA ILE A 4 -20.19 -12.60 -8.44
C ILE A 4 -21.59 -12.40 -7.82
N ASP A 5 -22.12 -13.40 -7.12
CA ASP A 5 -23.38 -13.25 -6.39
C ASP A 5 -23.13 -12.71 -4.99
N ILE A 6 -23.15 -11.38 -4.87
CA ILE A 6 -22.96 -10.66 -3.62
C ILE A 6 -24.03 -10.95 -2.57
N THR A 7 -25.17 -11.57 -2.92
CA THR A 7 -26.21 -11.91 -1.94
C THR A 7 -25.85 -13.13 -1.08
N THR A 8 -24.80 -13.87 -1.46
CA THR A 8 -24.28 -15.03 -0.74
C THR A 8 -23.11 -14.72 0.20
N LEU A 9 -22.61 -13.48 0.18
CA LEU A 9 -21.46 -13.03 0.95
C LEU A 9 -21.89 -12.45 2.31
N ASP A 10 -21.09 -12.73 3.35
CA ASP A 10 -21.22 -12.06 4.64
C ASP A 10 -20.57 -10.65 4.61
N TYR A 11 -20.67 -9.93 5.73
CA TYR A 11 -20.17 -8.55 5.84
C TYR A 11 -18.66 -8.45 5.58
N ASP A 12 -17.87 -9.38 6.11
CA ASP A 12 -16.41 -9.36 5.99
C ASP A 12 -15.99 -9.66 4.55
N ALA A 13 -16.61 -10.66 3.91
CA ALA A 13 -16.40 -10.96 2.50
C ALA A 13 -16.86 -9.84 1.55
N LEU A 14 -17.90 -9.07 1.91
CA LEU A 14 -18.31 -7.86 1.19
C LEU A 14 -17.30 -6.71 1.35
N CYS A 15 -16.71 -6.56 2.54
CA CYS A 15 -15.64 -5.60 2.79
C CYS A 15 -14.36 -5.96 2.02
N ASP A 16 -13.91 -7.22 2.04
CA ASP A 16 -12.76 -7.65 1.25
C ASP A 16 -13.01 -7.52 -0.27
N LEU A 17 -14.23 -7.79 -0.76
CA LEU A 17 -14.60 -7.56 -2.16
C LEU A 17 -14.58 -6.06 -2.51
N ARG A 18 -15.11 -5.19 -1.64
CA ARG A 18 -15.04 -3.72 -1.80
C ARG A 18 -13.57 -3.28 -1.93
N ASP A 19 -12.72 -3.75 -1.04
CA ASP A 19 -11.33 -3.31 -0.92
C ASP A 19 -10.48 -3.81 -2.10
N ALA A 20 -10.69 -5.05 -2.55
CA ALA A 20 -10.07 -5.59 -3.75
C ALA A 20 -10.54 -4.88 -5.04
N VAL A 21 -11.83 -4.51 -5.13
CA VAL A 21 -12.36 -3.72 -6.26
C VAL A 21 -11.79 -2.28 -6.24
N ALA A 22 -11.69 -1.66 -5.07
CA ALA A 22 -11.09 -0.33 -4.91
C ALA A 22 -9.61 -0.33 -5.34
N GLN A 23 -8.80 -1.27 -4.82
CA GLN A 23 -7.42 -1.47 -5.30
C GLN A 23 -7.39 -1.65 -6.81
N ARG A 24 -8.23 -2.53 -7.37
CA ARG A 24 -8.17 -2.83 -8.81
C ARG A 24 -8.56 -1.65 -9.70
N ILE A 25 -9.48 -0.79 -9.25
CA ILE A 25 -9.81 0.47 -9.94
C ILE A 25 -8.63 1.44 -9.91
N LEU A 26 -7.94 1.58 -8.77
CA LEU A 26 -6.77 2.45 -8.63
C LEU A 26 -5.58 1.93 -9.44
N GLU A 27 -5.33 0.61 -9.47
CA GLU A 27 -4.35 -0.03 -10.36
C GLU A 27 -4.63 0.24 -11.85
N LEU A 28 -5.90 0.19 -12.27
CA LEU A 28 -6.30 0.44 -13.66
C LEU A 28 -6.23 1.93 -14.04
N LYS A 29 -6.29 2.84 -13.07
CA LYS A 29 -5.98 4.27 -13.25
C LYS A 29 -4.47 4.53 -13.24
N HIS A 30 -3.68 3.70 -12.56
CA HIS A 30 -2.24 3.87 -12.46
C HIS A 30 -1.53 3.52 -13.79
N SER A 31 -0.62 4.39 -14.22
CA SER A 31 0.23 4.15 -15.39
C SER A 31 1.62 4.77 -15.15
N PRO A 32 2.72 4.10 -15.57
CA PRO A 32 4.06 4.67 -15.46
C PRO A 32 4.28 5.94 -16.30
N GLN A 33 3.31 6.34 -17.15
CA GLN A 33 3.32 7.60 -17.89
C GLN A 33 2.24 8.60 -17.43
N LEU A 34 1.67 8.42 -16.22
CA LEU A 34 0.83 9.45 -15.61
C LEU A 34 1.58 10.78 -15.48
N ARG A 35 0.88 11.88 -15.71
CA ARG A 35 1.39 13.22 -15.42
C ARG A 35 1.33 13.44 -13.91
N LEU A 36 2.20 14.30 -13.39
CA LEU A 36 2.21 14.68 -11.98
C LEU A 36 0.81 15.00 -11.44
N GLU A 37 0.04 15.86 -12.10
CA GLU A 37 -1.32 16.25 -11.69
C GLU A 37 -2.28 15.05 -11.55
N ASP A 38 -2.19 14.07 -12.45
CA ASP A 38 -3.02 12.86 -12.43
C ASP A 38 -2.55 11.90 -11.33
N SER A 39 -1.23 11.77 -11.11
CA SER A 39 -0.66 11.02 -9.98
C SER A 39 -1.02 11.62 -8.63
N LEU A 40 -1.05 12.96 -8.49
CA LEU A 40 -1.52 13.63 -7.28
C LEU A 40 -3.01 13.36 -7.05
N ARG A 41 -3.86 13.45 -8.10
CA ARG A 41 -5.29 13.13 -7.99
C ARG A 41 -5.52 11.67 -7.58
N LEU A 42 -4.78 10.73 -8.17
CA LEU A 42 -4.87 9.31 -7.84
C LEU A 42 -4.37 9.01 -6.41
N PHE A 43 -3.41 9.78 -5.90
CA PHE A 43 -2.99 9.73 -4.50
C PHE A 43 -4.08 10.24 -3.54
N GLU A 44 -4.83 11.29 -3.88
CA GLU A 44 -6.02 11.72 -3.11
C GLU A 44 -7.11 10.64 -3.07
N GLU A 45 -7.40 9.99 -4.21
CA GLU A 45 -8.33 8.86 -4.26
C GLU A 45 -7.84 7.67 -3.42
N THR A 46 -6.54 7.38 -3.44
CA THR A 46 -5.92 6.29 -2.66
C THR A 46 -5.96 6.58 -1.15
N LYS A 47 -5.77 7.84 -0.75
CA LYS A 47 -5.95 8.29 0.66
C LYS A 47 -7.39 8.06 1.15
N LEU A 48 -8.38 8.35 0.32
CA LEU A 48 -9.79 8.09 0.66
C LEU A 48 -10.04 6.59 0.86
N ALA A 49 -9.61 5.74 -0.08
CA ALA A 49 -9.79 4.29 0.02
C ALA A 49 -9.09 3.68 1.26
N LEU A 50 -7.89 4.16 1.62
CA LEU A 50 -7.20 3.74 2.84
C LEU A 50 -7.98 4.15 4.11
N SER A 51 -8.58 5.35 4.12
CA SER A 51 -9.44 5.82 5.20
C SER A 51 -10.73 4.98 5.33
N GLU A 52 -11.34 4.57 4.22
CA GLU A 52 -12.52 3.69 4.18
C GLU A 52 -12.24 2.24 4.65
N ARG A 53 -10.98 1.80 4.64
CA ARG A 53 -10.49 0.56 5.31
C ARG A 53 -10.05 0.79 6.77
N GLY A 54 -10.11 2.03 7.29
CA GLY A 54 -9.68 2.36 8.64
C GLY A 54 -8.15 2.31 8.83
N VAL A 55 -7.38 2.42 7.74
CA VAL A 55 -5.92 2.50 7.80
C VAL A 55 -5.53 3.90 8.27
N THR A 56 -5.08 4.03 9.52
CA THR A 56 -4.67 5.31 10.12
C THR A 56 -3.19 5.59 9.84
N TRP A 57 -2.91 6.75 9.24
CA TRP A 57 -1.56 7.20 8.89
C TRP A 57 -1.48 8.71 8.68
N TYR A 58 -0.25 9.22 8.58
CA TYR A 58 0.05 10.61 8.26
C TYR A 58 0.81 10.70 6.93
N SER A 59 0.21 11.34 5.93
CA SER A 59 0.93 11.83 4.75
C SER A 59 1.56 13.18 5.06
N LEU A 60 2.76 13.44 4.55
CA LEU A 60 3.13 14.83 4.25
C LEU A 60 2.38 15.28 3.00
N GLU A 61 1.95 16.53 2.92
CA GLU A 61 1.45 17.15 1.67
C GLU A 61 2.61 17.47 0.70
N ARG A 62 3.49 16.48 0.50
CA ARG A 62 4.73 16.56 -0.25
C ARG A 62 5.02 15.24 -0.94
N TRP A 63 5.34 15.35 -2.22
CA TRP A 63 5.82 14.30 -3.10
C TRP A 63 7.27 14.63 -3.51
N GLN A 64 8.02 13.64 -4.00
CA GLN A 64 9.37 13.83 -4.55
C GLN A 64 9.54 13.02 -5.84
N TRP A 65 10.36 13.53 -6.76
CA TRP A 65 10.90 12.71 -7.85
C TRP A 65 12.07 11.88 -7.32
N MET A 66 11.96 10.56 -7.42
CA MET A 66 12.98 9.59 -7.01
C MET A 66 13.04 8.47 -8.05
N ASP A 67 14.23 7.99 -8.40
CA ASP A 67 14.47 6.83 -9.29
C ASP A 67 13.73 6.83 -10.65
N GLY A 68 13.27 8.00 -11.12
CA GLY A 68 12.52 8.16 -12.37
C GLY A 68 11.00 8.23 -12.22
N GLU A 69 10.47 8.22 -11.00
CA GLU A 69 9.04 8.23 -10.68
C GLU A 69 8.67 9.24 -9.56
N VAL A 70 7.38 9.46 -9.33
CA VAL A 70 6.87 10.29 -8.23
C VAL A 70 6.55 9.42 -7.01
N ARG A 71 7.20 9.71 -5.88
CA ARG A 71 6.97 9.03 -4.60
C ARG A 71 6.36 9.97 -3.56
N PHE A 72 5.64 9.38 -2.61
CA PHE A 72 4.90 10.06 -1.54
C PHE A 72 5.39 9.57 -0.18
N TRP A 73 5.40 10.46 0.82
CA TRP A 73 5.80 10.08 2.18
C TRP A 73 4.62 9.48 2.95
N VAL A 74 4.79 8.24 3.40
CA VAL A 74 3.83 7.50 4.21
C VAL A 74 4.42 7.32 5.61
N ASN A 75 3.68 7.74 6.64
CA ASN A 75 3.98 7.45 8.04
C ASN A 75 2.79 6.78 8.73
N PRO A 76 2.71 5.44 8.72
CA PRO A 76 1.63 4.68 9.36
C PRO A 76 1.60 4.91 10.88
N THR A 77 0.42 4.84 11.49
CA THR A 77 0.29 4.89 12.96
C THR A 77 0.78 3.59 13.61
N ASP A 78 0.48 2.43 13.00
CA ASP A 78 1.06 1.15 13.39
C ASP A 78 2.40 0.93 12.69
N GLN A 79 3.46 1.48 13.27
CA GLN A 79 4.84 1.29 12.80
C GLN A 79 5.42 -0.10 13.14
N GLY A 80 4.72 -0.92 13.93
CA GLY A 80 5.11 -2.31 14.18
C GLY A 80 4.79 -3.21 12.99
N ARG A 81 3.59 -3.00 12.40
CA ARG A 81 3.10 -3.73 11.22
C ARG A 81 3.51 -3.08 9.90
N TYR A 82 3.71 -1.77 9.85
CA TYR A 82 3.95 -1.04 8.60
C TYR A 82 5.22 -0.18 8.60
N ALA A 83 5.79 0.03 7.42
CA ALA A 83 7.01 0.80 7.20
C ALA A 83 6.71 2.29 6.94
N THR A 84 7.56 3.16 7.47
CA THR A 84 7.54 4.61 7.23
C THR A 84 8.60 4.95 6.18
N GLY A 85 8.27 5.75 5.15
CA GLY A 85 9.20 6.03 4.06
C GLY A 85 8.60 6.74 2.85
N TRP A 86 9.41 6.90 1.81
CA TRP A 86 8.99 7.36 0.47
C TRP A 86 8.61 6.15 -0.39
N PHE A 87 7.33 6.05 -0.76
CA PHE A 87 6.82 4.94 -1.57
C PHE A 87 6.23 5.45 -2.90
N PRO A 88 6.39 4.71 -4.01
CA PRO A 88 5.68 4.98 -5.25
C PRO A 88 4.19 4.62 -5.11
N LEU A 89 3.36 5.21 -5.96
CA LEU A 89 1.91 5.16 -5.80
C LEU A 89 1.32 3.75 -5.90
N ASN A 90 1.92 2.85 -6.68
CA ASN A 90 1.53 1.44 -6.75
C ASN A 90 1.69 0.70 -5.41
N ASP A 91 2.72 1.01 -4.62
CA ASP A 91 2.95 0.36 -3.32
C ASP A 91 1.92 0.83 -2.28
N ILE A 92 1.51 2.10 -2.38
CA ILE A 92 0.45 2.70 -1.55
C ILE A 92 -0.93 2.16 -1.94
N ILE A 93 -1.15 1.85 -3.22
CA ILE A 93 -2.34 1.14 -3.71
C ILE A 93 -2.34 -0.32 -3.24
N ALA A 94 -1.21 -1.03 -3.30
CA ALA A 94 -1.09 -2.42 -2.82
C ALA A 94 -1.35 -2.56 -1.30
N TRP A 95 -1.08 -1.50 -0.52
CA TRP A 95 -1.36 -1.47 0.91
C TRP A 95 -2.85 -1.66 1.25
N LEU A 96 -3.77 -1.34 0.32
CA LEU A 96 -5.22 -1.54 0.49
C LEU A 96 -5.61 -3.00 0.79
N THR A 97 -4.83 -3.99 0.34
CA THR A 97 -5.04 -5.41 0.69
C THR A 97 -3.94 -6.00 1.58
N ASN A 98 -3.19 -5.16 2.31
CA ASN A 98 -2.03 -5.54 3.12
C ASN A 98 -0.89 -6.20 2.29
N GLN A 99 -0.66 -5.70 1.08
CA GLN A 99 0.43 -6.13 0.19
C GLN A 99 1.47 -5.01 0.01
N GLY A 100 2.59 -5.35 -0.64
CA GLY A 100 3.65 -4.39 -0.98
C GLY A 100 4.61 -4.07 0.17
N PRO A 101 5.69 -3.30 -0.10
CA PRO A 101 6.79 -3.06 0.83
C PRO A 101 6.43 -2.16 2.03
N ILE A 102 5.22 -1.58 2.05
CA ILE A 102 4.69 -0.87 3.21
C ILE A 102 4.35 -1.85 4.35
N VAL A 103 4.09 -3.14 4.07
CA VAL A 103 3.78 -4.13 5.11
C VAL A 103 5.04 -4.88 5.57
N ARG A 104 5.41 -4.69 6.84
CA ARG A 104 6.55 -5.37 7.45
C ARG A 104 6.24 -6.86 7.61
N GLY A 105 7.24 -7.70 7.34
CA GLY A 105 7.08 -9.16 7.46
C GLY A 105 6.20 -9.79 6.37
N HIS A 106 5.77 -9.04 5.34
CA HIS A 106 5.14 -9.61 4.15
C HIS A 106 6.21 -10.30 3.28
N THR A 107 6.70 -11.46 3.74
CA THR A 107 7.43 -12.40 2.89
C THR A 107 6.47 -12.87 1.79
N PRO A 108 6.74 -12.62 0.50
CA PRO A 108 5.82 -13.02 -0.56
C PRO A 108 5.70 -14.54 -0.57
N THR A 109 4.49 -15.07 -0.37
CA THR A 109 4.22 -16.50 -0.24
C THR A 109 4.21 -17.23 -1.58
N ASN A 110 5.32 -17.14 -2.33
CA ASN A 110 5.61 -17.90 -3.54
C ASN A 110 7.13 -18.05 -3.75
N GLY A 111 7.68 -19.21 -3.37
CA GLY A 111 8.96 -19.70 -3.89
C GLY A 111 10.21 -19.53 -3.02
N GLY A 112 10.31 -20.33 -1.95
CA GLY A 112 11.58 -20.68 -1.30
C GLY A 112 11.90 -19.92 -0.01
N ASP A 113 12.14 -20.66 1.06
CA ASP A 113 12.55 -20.11 2.35
C ASP A 113 13.96 -19.50 2.29
N ILE A 114 14.05 -18.19 2.51
CA ILE A 114 15.29 -17.52 2.92
C ILE A 114 15.01 -16.88 4.29
N PRO A 115 15.52 -17.45 5.39
CA PRO A 115 15.32 -16.87 6.72
C PRO A 115 16.11 -15.55 6.82
N ILE A 116 15.39 -14.43 6.87
CA ILE A 116 15.98 -13.10 7.10
C ILE A 116 16.50 -13.05 8.55
N GLN A 117 17.80 -13.26 8.71
CA GLN A 117 18.47 -13.15 9.99
C GLN A 117 18.64 -11.66 10.35
N TRP A 118 17.86 -11.19 11.31
CA TRP A 118 17.98 -9.84 11.85
C TRP A 118 19.34 -9.68 12.55
N ILE A 119 20.23 -8.87 11.96
CA ILE A 119 21.45 -8.41 12.62
C ILE A 119 21.06 -7.22 13.50
N ALA A 120 21.10 -7.40 14.82
CA ALA A 120 21.02 -6.29 15.76
C ALA A 120 22.28 -5.42 15.60
N VAL A 121 22.10 -4.14 15.32
CA VAL A 121 23.20 -3.16 15.22
C VAL A 121 23.28 -2.35 16.52
N ASP A 122 23.33 -3.08 17.63
CA ASP A 122 23.74 -2.53 18.92
C ASP A 122 25.27 -2.64 18.99
N GLY A 123 25.92 -1.48 18.99
CA GLY A 123 27.37 -1.35 19.01
C GLY A 123 27.74 -0.12 19.81
N ASP A 124 27.78 -0.29 21.13
CA ASP A 124 28.21 0.74 22.08
C ASP A 124 29.56 1.34 21.66
N ARG A 125 29.74 2.63 21.97
CA ARG A 125 31.03 3.30 21.93
C ARG A 125 31.40 3.76 23.32
N ASP A 126 32.46 3.16 23.85
CA ASP A 126 33.30 3.71 24.92
C ASP A 126 33.88 5.09 24.52
#